data_AF-A0A1J5P851-F1
#
_entry.id   AF-A0A1J5P851-F1
#
_cell.length_a   1.000
_cell.length_b   1.000
_cell.length_c   1.000
_cell.angle_alpha   90.00
_cell.angle_beta   90.00
_cell.angle_gamma   90.00
#
_symmetry.space_group_name_H-M   'P 1'
#
loop_
_entity.id
_entity.type
_entity.pdbx_description
1 polymer ?
#
loop_
_entity_poly.entity_id
_entity_poly.type
_entity_poly.pdbx_seq_one_letter_code
_entity_poly.pdbx_strand_id
1 'polypeptide(L)' 'MFANYRYPLVLFIASFAFMLASILLKIMNWPGGSLLFGSMLMVQAFSIVWLMVVLLKKK' A
#
# COMPACT_ATOMS: atom_id res chain seq x y z
N MET A 1 -18.23 -15.30 -9.98
CA MET A 1 -17.89 -13.87 -9.81
C MET A 1 -16.37 -13.79 -9.73
N PHE A 2 -15.68 -13.45 -10.82
CA PHE A 2 -14.22 -13.45 -10.88
C PHE A 2 -13.70 -12.50 -9.81
N ALA A 3 -13.11 -13.05 -8.73
CA ALA A 3 -12.43 -12.24 -7.74
C ALA A 3 -11.32 -11.48 -8.47
N ASN A 4 -11.50 -10.21 -8.80
CA ASN A 4 -10.52 -9.45 -9.57
C ASN A 4 -9.32 -9.14 -8.65
N TYR A 5 -8.39 -10.09 -8.53
CA TYR A 5 -7.11 -9.96 -7.80
C TYR A 5 -6.30 -8.74 -8.25
N ARG A 6 -6.58 -8.24 -9.47
CA ARG A 6 -5.99 -7.02 -10.01
C ARG A 6 -6.16 -5.82 -9.08
N TYR A 7 -7.32 -5.60 -8.46
CA TYR A 7 -7.55 -4.42 -7.63
C TYR A 7 -6.66 -4.37 -6.37
N PRO A 8 -6.69 -5.37 -5.48
CA PRO A 8 -5.84 -5.34 -4.29
C PRO A 8 -4.35 -5.45 -4.62
N LEU A 9 -4.00 -6.05 -5.76
CA LEU A 9 -2.61 -6.14 -6.22
C LEU A 9 -2.09 -4.81 -6.77
N VAL A 10 -2.91 -4.07 -7.53
CA VAL A 10 -2.59 -2.71 -7.98
C VAL A 10 -2.49 -1.77 -6.77
N LEU A 11 -3.39 -1.88 -5.80
CA LEU A 11 -3.34 -1.11 -4.57
C LEU A 11 -2.03 -1.36 -3.80
N PHE A 12 -1.57 -2.61 -3.75
CA PHE A 12 -0.33 -3.00 -3.08
C PHE A 12 0.90 -2.39 -3.77
N ILE A 13 0.98 -2.51 -5.10
CA ILE A 13 2.12 -1.98 -5.87
C ILE A 13 2.14 -0.45 -5.83
N ALA A 14 0.98 0.19 -5.97
CA ALA A 14 0.87 1.64 -5.93
C ALA A 14 1.25 2.20 -4.55
N SER A 15 0.71 1.62 -3.47
CA SER A 15 1.09 2.03 -2.11
C SER A 15 2.57 1.84 -1.83
N PHE A 16 3.18 0.76 -2.36
CA PHE A 16 4.62 0.53 -2.20
C PHE A 16 5.45 1.61 -2.91
N ALA A 17 5.08 1.99 -4.13
CA ALA A 17 5.73 3.07 -4.86
C ALA A 17 5.62 4.42 -4.12
N PHE A 18 4.44 4.74 -3.58
CA PHE A 18 4.25 5.95 -2.78
C PHE A 18 4.96 5.89 -1.43
N MET A 19 5.12 4.70 -0.84
CA MET A 19 5.91 4.50 0.37
C MET A 19 7.39 4.79 0.12
N LEU A 20 7.95 4.34 -1.01
CA LEU A 20 9.30 4.70 -1.44
C LEU A 20 9.46 6.20 -1.69
N ALA A 21 8.49 6.83 -2.36
CA ALA A 21 8.48 8.28 -2.57
C ALA A 21 8.42 9.07 -1.25
N SER A 22 7.62 8.63 -0.30
CA SER A 22 7.52 9.28 1.02
C SER A 22 8.75 9.06 1.89
N ILE A 23 9.47 7.93 1.74
CA ILE A 23 10.80 7.75 2.34
C ILE A 23 11.78 8.79 1.78
N LEU A 24 11.81 9.00 0.47
CA LEU A 24 12.67 10.02 -0.14
C LEU A 24 12.36 11.42 0.41
N LEU A 25 11.08 11.79 0.51
CA LEU A 25 10.65 13.05 1.10
C LEU A 25 11.05 13.18 2.58
N LYS A 26 10.99 12.08 3.34
CA LYS A 26 11.43 12.03 4.73
C LYS A 26 12.94 12.23 4.85
N ILE A 27 13.74 11.62 3.97
CA ILE A 27 15.21 11.79 3.91
C ILE A 27 15.56 13.24 3.56
N MET A 28 14.80 13.87 2.67
CA MET A 28 14.97 15.27 2.29
C MET A 28 14.50 16.27 3.37
N ASN A 29 14.06 15.78 4.55
CA ASN A 29 13.47 16.59 5.63
C ASN A 29 12.29 17.47 5.17
N TRP A 30 11.54 17.02 4.16
CA TRP A 30 10.38 17.75 3.68
C TRP A 30 9.31 17.82 4.79
N PRO A 31 8.72 19.00 5.06
CA PRO A 31 7.68 19.16 6.08
C PRO A 31 6.46 18.27 5.77
N GLY A 32 6.20 17.28 6.63
CA GLY A 32 5.12 16.31 6.43
C GLY A 32 5.55 14.96 5.84
N GLY A 33 6.82 14.75 5.53
CA GLY A 33 7.34 13.46 5.04
C GLY A 33 7.08 12.28 5.99
N SER A 34 7.13 12.52 7.30
CA SER A 34 6.82 11.50 8.32
C SER A 34 5.32 11.12 8.35
N LEU A 35 4.43 12.10 8.18
CA LEU A 35 2.99 11.89 8.08
C LEU A 35 2.62 11.11 6.82
N LEU A 36 3.18 11.50 5.68
CA LEU A 36 2.99 10.79 4.41
C LEU A 36 3.46 9.33 4.52
N PHE A 37 4.65 9.11 5.06
CA PHE A 37 5.16 7.75 5.27
C PHE A 37 4.25 6.90 6.18
N GLY A 38 3.80 7.46 7.30
CA GLY A 38 2.86 6.79 8.21
C GLY A 38 1.52 6.45 7.53
N SER A 39 0.98 7.37 6.71
CA SER A 39 -0.25 7.12 5.96
C SER A 39 -0.10 6.00 4.93
N MET A 40 1.05 5.93 4.24
CA MET A 40 1.32 4.87 3.26
C MET A 40 1.48 3.50 3.92
N LEU A 41 2.07 3.43 5.12
CA LEU A 41 2.12 2.18 5.90
C LEU A 41 0.72 1.64 6.22
N MET A 42 -0.24 2.51 6.56
CA MET A 42 -1.62 2.08 6.79
C MET A 42 -2.27 1.53 5.52
N VAL A 43 -2.08 2.21 4.37
CA VAL A 43 -2.60 1.73 3.07
C VAL A 43 -1.96 0.39 2.70
N GLN A 44 -0.66 0.22 2.96
CA GLN A 44 0.07 -1.03 2.71
C GLN A 44 -0.51 -2.19 3.53
N ALA A 45 -0.75 -1.96 4.83
CA ALA A 45 -1.34 -2.95 5.72
C ALA A 45 -2.76 -3.36 5.25
N PHE A 46 -3.58 -2.38 4.88
CA PHE A 46 -4.93 -2.64 4.36
C PHE A 46 -4.89 -3.45 3.06
N SER A 47 -3.95 -3.14 2.17
CA SER A 47 -3.77 -3.85 0.91
C SER A 47 -3.34 -5.30 1.11
N ILE A 48 -2.48 -5.58 2.10
CA ILE A 48 -2.05 -6.95 2.43
C ILE A 48 -3.23 -7.76 2.97
N VAL A 49 -4.01 -7.19 3.90
CA VAL A 49 -5.20 -7.85 4.46
C VAL A 49 -6.20 -8.17 3.34
N TRP A 50 -6.41 -7.24 2.41
CA TRP A 50 -7.31 -7.47 1.28
C TRP A 50 -6.80 -8.55 0.32
N LEU A 51 -5.50 -8.57 0.02
CA LEU A 51 -4.87 -9.64 -0.76
C LEU A 51 -5.05 -11.01 -0.08
N MET A 52 -4.83 -11.10 1.23
CA MET A 52 -5.07 -12.33 2.00
C MET A 52 -6.53 -12.79 1.89
N VAL A 53 -7.49 -11.89 2.10
CA VAL A 53 -8.92 -12.21 1.99
C VAL A 53 -9.27 -12.72 0.60
N VAL A 54 -8.77 -12.08 -0.46
CA VAL A 54 -9.03 -12.49 -1.85
C VAL A 54 -8.40 -13.84 -2.18
N LEU A 55 -7.20 -14.12 -1.66
CA LEU A 55 -6.53 -15.41 -1.83
C LEU A 55 -7.26 -16.54 -1.08
N LEU A 56 -7.70 -16.28 0.16
CA LEU A 56 -8.45 -17.24 0.96
C LEU A 56 -9.82 -17.56 0.36
N LYS A 57 -10.51 -16.57 -0.23
CA LYS A 57 -11.81 -16.77 -0.91
C LYS A 57 -11.74 -17.60 -2.19
N LYS A 58 -10.53 -17.80 -2.72
CA LYS A 58 -10.28 -18.57 -3.94
C LYS A 58 -9.89 -20.02 -3.67
N LYS A 59 -9.53 -20.37 -2.43
CA LYS A 59 -9.49 -21.76 -1.96
C LYS A 59 -10.89 -22.19 -1.55
#